data_AF-A0A7Y7NF22-F1
#
_entry.id   AF-A0A7Y7NF22-F1
#
_cell.length_a   1.000
_cell.length_b   1.000
_cell.length_c   1.000
_cell.angle_alpha   90.00
_cell.angle_beta   90.00
_cell.angle_gamma   90.00
#
_symmetry.space_group_name_H-M   'P 1'
#
loop_
_entity.id
_entity.type
_entity.pdbx_description
1 polymer ?
#
loop_
_entity_poly.entity_id
_entity_poly.type
_entity_poly.pdbx_seq_one_letter_code
_entity_poly.pdbx_strand_id
1 'polypeptide(L)'
;MQDYQRHTGGTLRCPAHRDQEIPLEVTERVAEYECLDRRKKDLEKTLDPLKKELIAFFGKRFQGVTEDGIAVTTTTIAAGENVDASMLKADFPDVYKNCSRPKAGYTKLEVRKLPVQPLAKAA
;
A
#
# COMPACT_ATOMS: atom_id res chain seq x y z
N MET A 1 1.98 -26.95 28.83
CA MET A 1 0.86 -26.00 28.92
C MET A 1 1.41 -24.73 29.54
N GLN A 2 1.44 -23.62 28.80
CA GLN A 2 1.90 -22.33 29.30
C GLN A 2 0.72 -21.36 29.22
N ASP A 3 0.31 -20.89 30.40
CA ASP A 3 -0.79 -19.96 30.61
C ASP A 3 -0.50 -18.60 29.98
N TYR A 4 -1.35 -18.27 29.01
CA TYR A 4 -1.40 -16.98 28.33
C TYR A 4 -2.07 -15.98 29.27
N GLN A 5 -1.29 -15.24 30.07
CA GLN A 5 -1.82 -14.19 30.93
C GLN A 5 -2.47 -13.08 30.09
N ARG A 6 -3.81 -13.03 30.14
CA ARG A 6 -4.63 -11.91 29.70
C ARG A 6 -4.33 -10.68 30.55
N HIS A 7 -3.59 -9.72 30.00
CA HIS A 7 -3.60 -8.35 30.53
C HIS A 7 -4.85 -7.62 30.03
N THR A 8 -5.93 -7.73 30.80
CA THR A 8 -7.08 -6.83 30.73
C THR A 8 -6.79 -5.57 31.54
N GLY A 9 -7.05 -4.40 30.97
CA GLY A 9 -7.34 -3.17 31.72
C GLY A 9 -6.19 -2.16 31.80
N GLY A 10 -6.13 -1.26 30.81
CA GLY A 10 -5.24 -0.10 30.84
C GLY A 10 -5.61 0.88 29.73
N THR A 11 -6.76 1.54 29.85
CA THR A 11 -7.10 2.68 29.00
C THR A 11 -6.12 3.82 29.30
N LEU A 12 -5.03 3.90 28.53
CA LEU A 12 -4.21 5.10 28.40
C LEU A 12 -5.04 6.17 27.69
N ARG A 13 -5.94 6.84 28.43
CA ARG A 13 -6.61 8.06 27.96
C ARG A 13 -5.54 9.15 27.84
N CYS A 14 -5.43 9.75 26.65
CA CYS A 14 -4.64 10.96 26.44
C CYS A 14 -5.09 12.03 27.47
N PRO A 15 -4.18 12.75 28.15
CA PRO A 15 -4.53 13.74 29.17
C PRO A 15 -5.55 14.80 28.68
N ALA A 16 -5.54 15.12 27.39
CA ALA A 16 -6.47 16.06 26.77
C ALA A 16 -7.93 15.56 26.66
N HIS A 17 -8.18 14.27 26.83
CA HIS A 17 -9.51 13.64 26.69
C HIS A 17 -9.86 12.76 27.90
N ARG A 18 -9.29 13.06 29.08
CA ARG A 18 -9.46 12.24 30.28
C ARG A 18 -10.91 12.14 30.75
N ASP A 19 -11.68 13.21 30.59
CA ASP A 19 -13.03 13.35 31.12
C ASP A 19 -14.13 13.12 30.06
N GLN A 20 -13.74 12.80 28.81
CA GLN A 20 -14.67 12.54 27.73
C GLN A 20 -14.96 11.03 27.64
N GLU A 21 -16.22 10.66 27.80
CA GLU A 21 -16.68 9.30 27.49
C GLU A 21 -16.68 9.13 25.96
N ILE A 22 -16.04 8.06 25.50
CA ILE A 22 -16.04 7.71 24.08
C ILE A 22 -17.45 7.17 23.76
N PRO A 23 -18.19 7.77 22.82
CA PRO A 23 -19.51 7.27 22.44
C PRO A 23 -19.44 5.80 22.00
N LEU A 24 -20.52 5.06 22.25
CA LEU A 24 -20.59 3.64 21.93
C LEU A 24 -20.36 3.41 20.43
N GLU A 25 -20.90 4.28 19.58
CA GLU A 25 -20.79 4.23 18.13
C GLU A 25 -19.33 4.31 17.68
N VAL A 26 -18.52 5.15 18.34
CA VAL A 26 -17.08 5.27 18.03
C VAL A 26 -16.35 4.00 18.43
N THR A 27 -16.70 3.41 19.58
CA THR A 27 -16.10 2.17 20.07
C THR A 27 -16.41 0.99 19.14
N GLU A 28 -17.66 0.89 18.66
CA GLU A 28 -18.07 -0.10 17.66
C GLU A 28 -17.31 0.05 16.34
N ARG A 29 -17.14 1.30 15.86
CA ARG A 29 -16.37 1.57 14.64
C ARG A 29 -14.89 1.25 14.77
N VAL A 30 -14.30 1.49 15.94
CA VAL A 30 -12.90 1.09 16.20
C VAL A 30 -12.77 -0.43 16.13
N ALA A 31 -13.71 -1.18 16.69
CA ALA A 31 -13.70 -2.64 16.62
C ALA A 31 -13.90 -3.16 15.18
N GLU A 32 -14.81 -2.55 14.42
CA GLU A 32 -15.02 -2.87 13.00
C GLU A 32 -13.76 -2.59 12.17
N TYR A 33 -13.15 -1.42 12.36
CA TYR A 33 -11.90 -1.05 11.69
C TYR A 33 -10.79 -2.05 11.99
N GLU A 34 -10.62 -2.44 13.26
CA GLU A 34 -9.60 -3.40 13.68
C GLU A 34 -9.79 -4.76 13.00
N CYS A 35 -11.04 -5.22 12.91
CA CYS A 35 -11.39 -6.45 12.22
C CYS A 35 -11.05 -6.39 10.72
N LEU A 36 -11.41 -5.27 10.07
CA LEU A 36 -11.12 -5.05 8.64
C LEU A 36 -9.61 -4.91 8.38
N ASP A 37 -8.87 -4.23 9.26
CA ASP A 37 -7.43 -4.06 9.15
C ASP A 37 -6.69 -5.40 9.31
N ARG A 38 -7.11 -6.28 10.22
CA ARG A 38 -6.57 -7.65 10.32
C ARG A 38 -6.81 -8.43 9.05
N ARG A 39 -8.04 -8.43 8.53
CA ARG A 39 -8.38 -9.13 7.28
C ARG A 39 -7.57 -8.57 6.10
N LYS A 40 -7.43 -7.24 6.02
CA LYS A 40 -6.59 -6.58 5.02
C LYS A 40 -5.15 -7.08 5.12
N LYS A 41 -4.55 -7.10 6.31
CA LYS A 41 -3.18 -7.59 6.52
C LYS A 41 -3.02 -9.06 6.11
N ASP A 42 -4.00 -9.90 6.41
CA ASP A 42 -3.95 -11.31 6.02
C ASP A 42 -4.11 -11.49 4.50
N LEU A 43 -4.93 -10.68 3.85
CA LEU A 43 -5.01 -10.62 2.38
C LEU A 43 -3.73 -10.07 1.75
N GLU A 44 -3.08 -9.06 2.35
CA GLU A 44 -1.81 -8.53 1.86
C GLU A 44 -0.69 -9.59 1.96
N LYS A 45 -0.66 -10.38 3.04
CA LYS A 45 0.28 -11.51 3.18
C LYS A 45 0.12 -12.57 2.09
N THR A 46 -1.10 -12.81 1.61
CA THR A 46 -1.37 -13.79 0.55
C THR A 46 -1.17 -13.19 -0.84
N LEU A 47 -1.43 -11.90 -1.03
CA LEU A 47 -1.22 -11.19 -2.29
C LEU A 47 0.27 -10.92 -2.59
N ASP A 48 1.08 -10.66 -1.57
CA ASP A 48 2.51 -10.37 -1.74
C ASP A 48 3.32 -11.45 -2.47
N PRO A 49 3.21 -12.75 -2.12
CA PRO A 49 3.91 -13.80 -2.87
C PRO A 49 3.41 -13.90 -4.31
N LEU A 50 2.08 -13.84 -4.54
CA LEU A 50 1.51 -13.85 -5.89
C LEU A 50 2.00 -12.68 -6.75
N LYS A 51 2.08 -11.48 -6.16
CA LYS A 51 2.63 -10.30 -6.82
C LYS A 51 4.09 -10.50 -7.20
N LYS A 52 4.91 -11.09 -6.33
CA LYS A 52 6.33 -11.38 -6.60
C LYS A 52 6.48 -12.40 -7.74
N GLU A 53 5.67 -13.45 -7.74
CA GLU A 53 5.65 -14.46 -8.80
C GLU A 53 5.27 -13.85 -10.15
N LEU A 54 4.19 -13.06 -10.20
CA LEU A 54 3.76 -12.39 -11.44
C LEU A 54 4.80 -11.39 -11.94
N ILE A 55 5.43 -10.61 -11.05
CA ILE A 55 6.53 -9.70 -11.43
C ILE A 55 7.73 -10.49 -11.96
N ALA A 56 8.08 -11.63 -11.35
CA ALA A 56 9.17 -12.48 -11.80
C ALA A 56 8.89 -13.07 -13.20
N PHE A 57 7.64 -13.44 -13.48
CA PHE A 57 7.22 -13.96 -14.77
C PHE A 57 7.19 -12.89 -15.87
N PHE A 58 6.52 -11.75 -15.62
CA PHE A 58 6.32 -10.69 -16.63
C PHE A 58 7.55 -9.78 -16.80
N GLY A 59 8.48 -9.79 -15.85
CA GLY A 59 9.67 -8.96 -15.89
C GLY A 59 9.38 -7.46 -15.69
N LYS A 60 10.33 -6.62 -16.13
CA LYS A 60 10.35 -5.18 -15.79
C LYS A 60 9.30 -4.34 -16.51
N ARG A 61 8.86 -4.78 -17.69
CA ARG A 61 7.90 -4.09 -18.54
C ARG A 61 7.05 -5.12 -19.26
N PHE A 62 5.76 -5.13 -18.95
CA PHE A 62 4.78 -5.98 -19.60
C PHE A 62 3.44 -5.27 -19.68
N GLN A 63 2.72 -5.47 -20.77
CA GLN A 63 1.33 -5.06 -20.92
C GLN A 63 0.62 -6.09 -21.79
N GLY A 64 -0.46 -6.67 -21.28
CA GLY A 64 -1.20 -7.71 -22.00
C GLY A 64 -2.54 -8.01 -21.34
N VAL A 65 -3.29 -8.92 -21.97
CA VAL A 65 -4.59 -9.38 -21.50
C VAL A 65 -4.58 -10.91 -21.50
N THR A 66 -5.03 -11.54 -20.41
CA THR A 66 -5.19 -13.00 -20.34
C THR A 66 -6.39 -13.45 -21.18
N GLU A 67 -6.47 -14.75 -21.48
CA GLU A 67 -7.62 -15.34 -22.19
C GLU A 67 -8.95 -15.07 -21.47
N ASP A 68 -8.92 -15.00 -20.12
CA ASP A 68 -10.06 -14.65 -19.27
C ASP A 68 -10.42 -13.14 -19.24
N GLY A 69 -9.79 -12.33 -20.09
CA GLY A 69 -10.04 -10.89 -20.17
C GLY A 69 -9.45 -10.09 -18.99
N ILE A 70 -8.37 -10.56 -18.37
CA ILE A 70 -7.69 -9.81 -17.29
C ILE A 70 -6.53 -9.03 -17.88
N ALA A 71 -6.60 -7.71 -17.82
CA ALA A 71 -5.50 -6.83 -18.18
C ALA A 71 -4.42 -6.85 -17.09
N VAL A 72 -3.18 -7.10 -17.49
CA VAL A 72 -2.01 -7.10 -16.61
C VAL A 72 -0.99 -6.11 -17.13
N THR A 73 -0.47 -5.26 -16.25
CA THR A 73 0.60 -4.31 -16.56
C THR A 73 1.67 -4.35 -15.49
N THR A 74 2.92 -4.55 -15.89
CA THR A 74 4.08 -4.48 -15.01
C THR A 74 4.96 -3.33 -15.45
N THR A 75 5.27 -2.41 -14.54
CA THR A 75 6.11 -1.23 -14.82
C THR A 75 7.14 -1.06 -13.72
N THR A 76 8.41 -1.22 -14.05
CA THR A 76 9.52 -0.83 -13.17
C THR A 76 9.73 0.68 -13.24
N ILE A 77 9.54 1.34 -12.10
CA ILE A 77 9.98 2.71 -11.87
C ILE A 77 11.45 2.65 -11.46
N ALA A 78 12.30 3.30 -12.24
CA ALA A 78 13.73 3.37 -11.96
C ALA A 78 13.99 4.06 -10.61
N ALA A 79 15.13 3.73 -10.00
CA ALA A 79 15.63 4.50 -8.87
C ALA A 79 15.85 5.96 -9.33
N GLY A 80 15.46 6.92 -8.50
CA GLY A 80 15.58 8.34 -8.79
C GLY A 80 15.81 9.13 -7.51
N GLU A 81 16.08 10.42 -7.59
CA GLU A 81 16.23 11.27 -6.41
C GLU A 81 15.15 12.34 -6.45
N ASN A 82 14.44 12.55 -5.34
CA ASN A 82 13.51 13.69 -5.23
C ASN A 82 13.90 14.50 -3.99
N VAL A 83 14.29 15.74 -4.24
CA VAL A 83 14.48 16.77 -3.21
C VAL A 83 13.46 17.87 -3.51
N ASP A 84 12.85 18.44 -2.46
CA ASP A 84 12.07 19.68 -2.63
C ASP A 84 13.05 20.82 -2.91
N ALA A 85 13.39 20.93 -4.20
CA ALA A 85 14.45 21.78 -4.70
C ALA A 85 14.19 23.27 -4.45
N SER A 86 12.92 23.63 -4.26
CA SER A 86 12.48 25.01 -4.08
C SER A 86 12.88 25.54 -2.69
N MET A 87 12.64 24.76 -1.63
CA MET A 87 13.04 25.14 -0.27
C MET A 87 14.57 25.03 -0.08
N LEU A 88 15.20 23.96 -0.56
CA LEU A 88 16.63 23.78 -0.32
C LEU A 88 17.53 24.77 -1.08
N LYS A 89 17.15 25.21 -2.29
CA LYS A 89 17.92 26.22 -3.03
C LYS A 89 17.79 27.63 -2.43
N ALA A 90 16.69 27.90 -1.73
CA ALA A 90 16.46 29.19 -1.08
C ALA A 90 17.30 29.34 0.19
N ASP A 91 17.33 28.29 1.03
CA ASP A 91 17.95 28.39 2.35
C ASP A 91 19.40 27.88 2.41
N PHE A 92 19.78 26.90 1.59
CA PHE A 92 21.10 26.26 1.66
C PHE A 92 21.65 25.82 0.28
N PRO A 93 22.01 26.78 -0.59
CA PRO A 93 22.41 26.50 -1.98
C PRO A 93 23.70 25.65 -2.09
N ASP A 94 24.64 25.81 -1.16
CA ASP A 94 25.93 25.09 -1.19
C ASP A 94 25.82 23.63 -0.74
N VAL A 95 24.82 23.30 0.08
CA VAL A 95 24.62 21.98 0.69
C VAL A 95 23.68 21.10 -0.15
N TYR A 96 22.77 21.71 -0.91
CA TYR A 96 21.83 21.00 -1.80
C TYR A 96 22.52 20.00 -2.73
N LYS A 97 23.71 20.37 -3.25
CA LYS A 97 24.53 19.50 -4.12
C LYS A 97 24.92 18.16 -3.48
N ASN A 98 24.93 18.07 -2.14
CA ASN A 98 25.40 16.89 -1.39
C ASN A 98 24.28 16.14 -0.64
N CYS A 99 23.02 16.60 -0.70
CA CYS A 99 21.92 16.05 0.11
C CYS A 99 20.89 15.22 -0.66
N SER A 100 21.07 15.03 -1.97
CA SER A 100 20.23 14.09 -2.71
C SER A 100 20.55 12.66 -2.28
N ARG A 101 19.50 11.88 -2.02
CA ARG A 101 19.60 10.45 -1.68
C ARG A 101 18.86 9.62 -2.72
N PRO A 102 19.41 8.47 -3.11
CA PRO A 102 18.76 7.58 -4.06
C PRO A 102 17.48 6.99 -3.47
N LYS A 103 16.35 7.26 -4.11
CA LYS A 103 15.10 6.52 -3.91
C LYS A 103 15.24 5.20 -4.66
N ALA A 104 15.11 4.09 -3.94
CA ALA A 104 15.09 2.77 -4.56
C ALA A 104 13.95 2.68 -5.59
N GLY A 105 14.27 2.17 -6.78
CA GLY A 105 13.28 1.86 -7.79
C GLY A 105 12.32 0.77 -7.30
N TYR A 106 11.12 0.72 -7.84
CA TYR A 106 10.15 -0.32 -7.51
C TYR A 106 9.41 -0.78 -8.76
N THR A 107 9.00 -2.05 -8.78
CA THR A 107 8.15 -2.59 -9.84
C THR A 107 6.70 -2.57 -9.39
N LYS A 108 5.88 -1.85 -10.16
CA LYS A 108 4.42 -1.79 -9.98
C LYS A 108 3.79 -2.91 -10.81
N LEU A 109 2.87 -3.65 -10.20
CA LEU A 109 1.97 -4.59 -10.87
C LEU A 109 0.55 -4.02 -10.79
N GLU A 110 -0.11 -3.89 -11.93
CA GLU A 110 -1.53 -3.54 -12.03
C GLU A 110 -2.28 -4.69 -12.70
N VAL A 111 -3.35 -5.16 -12.06
CA VAL A 111 -4.23 -6.21 -12.58
C VAL A 111 -5.66 -5.68 -12.56
N ARG A 112 -6.34 -5.69 -13.70
CA ARG A 112 -7.73 -5.22 -13.84
C ARG A 112 -8.52 -6.19 -14.71
N LYS A 113 -9.68 -6.63 -14.24
CA LYS A 113 -10.61 -7.40 -15.07
C LYS A 113 -11.24 -6.46 -16.10
N LEU A 114 -11.12 -6.78 -17.39
CA LEU A 114 -11.77 -6.01 -18.44
C LEU A 114 -13.27 -6.32 -18.46
N PRO A 115 -14.12 -5.34 -18.81
CA PRO A 115 -15.49 -5.63 -19.15
C PRO A 115 -15.52 -6.58 -20.37
N VAL A 116 -16.47 -7.50 -20.38
CA VAL A 116 -16.72 -8.39 -21.53
C VAL A 116 -17.04 -7.49 -22.72
N GLN A 117 -16.10 -7.32 -23.65
CA GLN A 117 -16.42 -6.64 -24.90
C GLN A 117 -17.30 -7.58 -25.73
N PRO A 118 -18.50 -7.15 -26.17
CA PRO A 118 -19.22 -7.90 -27.19
C PRO A 118 -18.34 -7.90 -28.45
N LEU A 119 -18.08 -9.08 -29.00
CA LEU A 119 -17.37 -9.28 -30.26
C LEU A 119 -17.92 -8.30 -31.32
N ALA A 120 -17.21 -7.23 -31.61
CA ALA A 120 -17.50 -6.41 -32.77
C ALA A 120 -17.16 -7.26 -34.00
N LYS A 121 -18.19 -7.72 -34.71
CA LYS A 121 -18.08 -8.50 -35.95
C LYS A 121 -17.14 -7.76 -36.91
N ALA A 122 -16.07 -8.43 -37.32
CA ALA A 122 -15.35 -8.06 -38.53
C ALA A 122 -16.35 -8.13 -39.71
N ALA A 123 -16.46 -7.05 -40.47
CA ALA A 123 -17.14 -6.97 -41.76
C ALA A 123 -16.08 -6.90 -42.85
#